data_AF-A0A136LLP5-F1
#
_entry.id   AF-A0A136LLP5-F1
#
_cell.length_a   1.000
_cell.length_b   1.000
_cell.length_c   1.000
_cell.angle_alpha   90.00
_cell.angle_beta   90.00
_cell.angle_gamma   90.00
#
_symmetry.space_group_name_H-M   'P 1'
#
loop_
_entity.id
_entity.type
_entity.pdbx_description
1 polymer ?
#
loop_
_entity_poly.entity_id
_entity_poly.type
_entity_poly.pdbx_seq_one_letter_code
_entity_poly.pdbx_strand_id
1 'polypeptide(L)'
;MTTKDKETGKDSYTIKTSKTKKGELRTEIIYAPYKVIQDSQIIATGTTSSDGEFRIENLRKGTYEIQIDINRFLRADTLIELNEKRTRIEIELDDKHLWRYLDSTQLAKFPYNKEIAERDIQNGEVKILSAGLQLLSDNDLDSVTIKYGFKYFPVAGCIVDSYQDKAMEDYNSVVYEYLDKLNGQHWRENLKADIKTLYLSLGKKNER
;
A
#
# COMPACT_ATOMS: atom_id res chain seq x y z
N MET A 1 2.72 52.91 38.67
CA MET A 1 2.12 52.33 37.45
C MET A 1 3.25 52.03 36.49
N THR A 2 3.64 50.77 36.39
CA THR A 2 4.63 50.28 35.44
C THR A 2 4.13 48.93 34.97
N THR A 3 3.40 48.94 33.86
CA THR A 3 2.98 47.74 33.12
C THR A 3 4.23 47.10 32.52
N LYS A 4 4.70 46.01 33.14
CA LYS A 4 5.67 45.11 32.51
C LYS A 4 4.91 44.14 31.60
N ASP A 5 4.62 44.60 30.39
CA ASP A 5 4.34 43.69 29.27
C ASP A 5 5.65 43.03 28.85
N LYS A 6 5.91 41.82 29.34
CA LYS A 6 6.90 40.89 28.77
C LYS A 6 6.48 39.45 29.02
N GLU A 7 5.46 38.98 28.31
CA GLU A 7 5.26 37.55 28.05
C GLU A 7 5.52 37.29 26.56
N THR A 8 6.80 37.17 26.20
CA THR A 8 7.23 36.63 24.90
C THR A 8 7.97 35.34 25.16
N GLY A 9 7.25 34.22 25.11
CA GLY A 9 7.82 32.88 25.07
C GLY A 9 8.29 32.57 23.65
N LYS A 10 9.48 31.95 23.53
CA LYS A 10 9.92 31.34 22.27
C LYS A 10 9.33 29.94 22.23
N ASP A 11 8.24 29.75 21.51
CA ASP A 11 7.58 28.46 21.38
C ASP A 11 8.06 27.76 20.11
N SER A 12 8.18 26.42 20.14
CA SER A 12 8.61 25.60 19.00
C SER A 12 7.65 24.44 18.78
N TYR A 13 7.25 24.25 17.52
CA TYR A 13 6.27 23.24 17.13
C TYR A 13 6.95 22.18 16.27
N THR A 14 6.66 20.91 16.52
CA THR A 14 7.22 19.80 15.74
C THR A 14 6.05 18.95 15.28
N ILE A 15 5.79 18.92 13.99
CA ILE A 15 4.91 17.89 13.42
C ILE A 15 5.74 16.62 13.39
N LYS A 16 5.26 15.54 14.02
CA LYS A 16 5.85 14.23 13.85
C LYS A 16 4.76 13.27 13.44
N THR A 17 5.13 12.35 12.58
CA THR A 17 4.31 11.19 12.23
C THR A 17 4.48 10.10 13.29
N SER A 18 3.43 9.31 13.52
CA SER A 18 3.46 8.14 14.39
C SER A 18 4.63 7.18 14.09
N LYS A 19 5.22 6.64 15.15
CA LYS A 19 6.07 5.45 15.10
C LYS A 19 5.19 4.21 15.29
N THR A 20 5.08 3.36 14.28
CA THR A 20 4.68 1.95 14.46
C THR A 20 5.70 1.01 13.83
N LYS A 21 5.75 -0.21 14.38
CA LYS A 21 6.77 -1.23 14.15
C LYS A 21 6.85 -1.66 12.68
N LYS A 22 8.09 -2.00 12.26
CA LYS A 22 8.50 -2.90 11.17
C LYS A 22 7.44 -3.13 10.07
N GLY A 23 7.61 -2.46 8.92
CA GLY A 23 7.07 -2.92 7.64
C GLY A 23 6.10 -1.98 6.91
N GLU A 24 5.62 -0.90 7.54
CA GLU A 24 4.70 0.03 6.89
C GLU A 24 5.39 1.33 6.44
N LEU A 25 5.01 1.78 5.25
CA LEU A 25 5.52 2.95 4.54
C LEU A 25 5.43 4.19 5.43
N ARG A 26 6.54 4.93 5.54
CA ARG A 26 6.57 6.23 6.22
C ARG A 26 6.49 7.33 5.18
N THR A 27 5.47 8.19 5.29
CA THR A 27 5.53 9.48 4.62
C THR A 27 6.25 10.45 5.55
N GLU A 28 7.54 10.72 5.30
CA GLU A 28 8.19 11.88 5.90
C GLU A 28 7.59 13.12 5.23
N ILE A 29 6.69 13.79 5.95
CA ILE A 29 6.04 14.98 5.44
C ILE A 29 6.99 16.15 5.63
N ILE A 30 7.70 16.44 4.56
CA ILE A 30 8.62 17.55 4.44
C ILE A 30 7.90 18.71 3.76
N TYR A 31 8.24 19.94 4.14
CA TYR A 31 7.72 21.14 3.48
C TYR A 31 6.18 21.23 3.40
N ALA A 32 5.48 20.88 4.47
CA ALA A 32 4.02 21.02 4.56
C ALA A 32 3.60 22.48 4.71
N PRO A 33 2.68 22.99 3.88
CA PRO A 33 2.05 24.29 4.11
C PRO A 33 1.21 24.26 5.39
N TYR A 34 1.32 25.29 6.22
CA TYR A 34 0.50 25.46 7.41
C TYR A 34 -0.13 26.85 7.48
N LYS A 35 -1.27 26.91 8.17
CA LYS A 35 -1.92 28.15 8.61
C LYS A 35 -2.24 28.06 10.09
N VAL A 36 -2.03 29.14 10.82
CA VAL A 36 -2.46 29.28 12.21
C VAL A 36 -3.47 30.41 12.28
N ILE A 37 -4.62 30.09 12.88
CA ILE A 37 -5.79 30.95 12.95
C ILE A 37 -6.13 31.16 14.43
N GLN A 38 -6.44 32.39 14.79
CA GLN A 38 -6.98 32.77 16.09
C GLN A 38 -8.13 33.75 15.87
N ASP A 39 -9.26 33.55 16.55
CA ASP A 39 -10.43 34.42 16.44
C ASP A 39 -10.86 34.66 14.97
N SER A 40 -10.83 33.60 14.16
CA SER A 40 -11.12 33.62 12.70
C SER A 40 -10.16 34.46 11.85
N GLN A 41 -9.02 34.91 12.38
CA GLN A 41 -7.98 35.61 11.64
C GLN A 41 -6.74 34.74 11.47
N ILE A 42 -6.17 34.75 10.26
CA ILE A 42 -4.88 34.11 10.00
C ILE A 42 -3.78 34.96 10.63
N ILE A 43 -3.08 34.41 11.61
CA ILE A 43 -2.00 35.09 12.33
C ILE A 43 -0.61 34.63 11.89
N ALA A 44 -0.50 33.46 11.28
CA ALA A 44 0.73 32.94 10.73
C ALA A 44 0.47 31.97 9.57
N THR A 45 1.37 31.98 8.60
CA THR A 45 1.40 31.01 7.51
C THR A 45 2.85 30.68 7.18
N GLY A 46 3.09 29.47 6.68
CA GLY A 46 4.40 29.13 6.16
C GLY A 46 4.47 27.70 5.68
N THR A 47 5.70 27.21 5.62
CA THR A 47 6.01 25.85 5.20
C THR A 47 6.92 25.24 6.26
N THR A 48 6.71 23.98 6.62
CA THR A 48 7.57 23.27 7.56
C THR A 48 8.98 23.07 6.98
N SER A 49 9.95 22.73 7.82
CA SER A 49 11.27 22.30 7.39
C SER A 49 11.23 20.93 6.71
N SER A 50 12.41 20.46 6.28
CA SER A 50 12.65 19.10 5.81
C SER A 50 12.43 18.03 6.88
N ASP A 51 12.31 18.43 8.16
CA ASP A 51 12.03 17.51 9.26
C ASP A 51 10.59 17.64 9.77
N GLY A 52 9.73 18.38 9.04
CA GLY A 52 8.35 18.64 9.44
C GLY A 52 8.20 19.71 10.55
N GLU A 53 9.26 20.41 10.91
CA GLU A 53 9.20 21.39 12.02
C GLU A 53 8.78 22.78 11.55
N PHE A 54 8.06 23.52 12.39
CA PHE A 54 7.82 24.96 12.19
C PHE A 54 7.83 25.70 13.53
N ARG A 55 8.12 27.01 13.49
CA ARG A 55 8.22 27.84 14.68
C ARG A 55 7.43 29.13 14.50
N ILE A 56 6.63 29.48 15.50
CA ILE A 56 5.93 30.75 15.57
C ILE A 56 6.29 31.37 16.91
N GLU A 57 6.88 32.56 16.87
CA GLU A 57 7.30 33.27 18.08
C GLU A 57 6.23 34.26 18.51
N ASN A 58 6.20 34.58 19.81
CA ASN A 58 5.35 35.62 20.40
C ASN A 58 3.83 35.35 20.29
N LEU A 59 3.41 34.09 20.30
CA LEU A 59 2.00 33.75 20.44
C LEU A 59 1.53 33.99 21.89
N ARG A 60 0.33 34.55 22.03
CA ARG A 60 -0.30 34.75 23.34
C ARG A 60 -0.91 33.43 23.83
N LYS A 61 -1.19 33.32 25.13
CA LYS A 61 -2.02 32.21 25.64
C LYS A 61 -3.41 32.29 24.99
N GLY A 62 -3.97 31.14 24.61
CA GLY A 62 -5.25 31.10 23.92
C GLY A 62 -5.47 29.84 23.11
N THR A 63 -6.63 29.75 22.46
CA THR A 63 -6.95 28.67 21.52
C THR A 63 -6.57 29.09 20.11
N TYR A 64 -5.93 28.20 19.38
CA TYR A 64 -5.54 28.38 17.99
C TYR A 64 -6.01 27.19 17.17
N GLU A 65 -6.38 27.46 15.93
CA GLU A 65 -6.62 26.44 14.93
C GLU A 65 -5.38 26.35 14.04
N ILE A 66 -4.82 25.16 13.92
CA ILE A 66 -3.72 24.85 13.01
C ILE A 66 -4.28 24.01 11.87
N GLN A 67 -4.19 24.55 10.67
CA GLN A 67 -4.52 23.84 9.45
C GLN A 67 -3.24 23.45 8.71
N ILE A 68 -3.15 22.19 8.32
CA ILE A 68 -2.14 21.66 7.41
C ILE A 68 -2.89 21.11 6.19
N ASP A 69 -2.53 21.57 5.00
CA ASP A 69 -3.15 21.12 3.75
C ASP A 69 -2.05 20.90 2.69
N ILE A 70 -1.69 19.64 2.49
CA ILE A 70 -0.64 19.24 1.54
C ILE A 70 -1.27 18.77 0.24
N ASN A 71 -2.28 17.90 0.36
CA ASN A 71 -3.10 17.44 -0.74
C ASN A 71 -4.44 16.92 -0.19
N ARG A 72 -5.35 16.54 -1.11
CA ARG A 72 -6.69 16.05 -0.76
C ARG A 72 -6.74 14.86 0.22
N PHE A 73 -5.66 14.11 0.38
CA PHE A 73 -5.56 12.95 1.30
C PHE A 73 -4.78 13.27 2.58
N LEU A 74 -3.89 14.25 2.54
CA LEU A 74 -3.02 14.64 3.65
C LEU A 74 -3.37 16.05 4.11
N ARG A 75 -4.26 16.12 5.09
CA ARG A 75 -4.66 17.36 5.75
C ARG A 75 -4.96 17.13 7.22
N ALA A 76 -4.73 18.15 8.03
CA ALA A 76 -5.21 18.21 9.41
C ALA A 76 -5.80 19.57 9.71
N ASP A 77 -6.80 19.56 10.56
CA ASP A 77 -7.39 20.72 11.18
C ASP A 77 -7.45 20.43 12.67
N THR A 78 -6.64 21.15 13.45
CA THR A 78 -6.41 20.85 14.86
C THR A 78 -6.57 22.10 15.71
N LEU A 79 -7.49 22.03 16.68
CA LEU A 79 -7.60 23.03 17.75
C LEU A 79 -6.58 22.73 18.85
N ILE A 80 -5.76 23.72 19.16
CA ILE A 80 -4.75 23.65 20.21
C ILE A 80 -5.01 24.75 21.24
N GLU A 81 -4.75 24.44 22.50
CA GLU A 81 -4.77 25.42 23.58
C GLU A 81 -3.34 25.64 24.05
N LEU A 82 -2.83 26.86 23.88
CA LEU A 82 -1.53 27.29 24.38
C LEU A 82 -1.66 27.83 25.80
N ASN A 83 -0.87 27.25 26.70
CA ASN A 83 -0.75 27.66 28.09
C ASN A 83 0.70 27.49 28.59
N GLU A 84 0.99 27.89 29.82
CA GLU A 84 2.36 27.88 30.39
C GLU A 84 3.04 26.49 30.41
N LYS A 85 2.26 25.41 30.31
CA LYS A 85 2.77 24.03 30.33
C LYS A 85 2.83 23.39 28.93
N ARG A 86 2.18 23.98 27.92
CA ARG A 86 2.10 23.46 26.55
C ARG A 86 2.63 24.49 25.56
N THR A 87 3.94 24.41 25.33
CA THR A 87 4.67 25.24 24.35
C THR A 87 5.11 24.47 23.11
N ARG A 88 4.85 23.15 23.08
CA ARG A 88 5.12 22.24 21.95
C ARG A 88 3.87 21.41 21.65
N ILE A 89 3.48 21.38 20.38
CA ILE A 89 2.44 20.50 19.86
C ILE A 89 3.04 19.57 18.81
N GLU A 90 2.49 18.36 18.77
CA GLU A 90 2.70 17.35 17.74
C GLU A 90 1.38 17.15 16.99
N ILE A 91 1.43 17.27 15.66
CA ILE A 91 0.28 17.02 14.77
C ILE A 91 0.63 15.78 13.96
N GLU A 92 -0.24 14.79 14.00
CA GLU A 92 -0.12 13.55 13.23
C GLU A 92 -1.06 13.62 12.02
N LEU A 93 -0.56 13.22 10.85
CA LEU A 93 -1.35 13.16 9.62
C LEU A 93 -1.63 11.69 9.27
N ASP A 94 -2.89 11.36 9.02
CA ASP A 94 -3.30 10.03 8.54
C ASP A 94 -3.03 9.92 7.04
N ASP A 95 -2.02 9.13 6.67
CA ASP A 95 -1.61 8.92 5.28
C ASP A 95 -2.19 7.65 4.64
N LYS A 96 -3.04 6.90 5.36
CA LYS A 96 -3.62 5.63 4.85
C LYS A 96 -4.38 5.83 3.55
N HIS A 97 -5.13 6.92 3.42
CA HIS A 97 -5.88 7.22 2.20
C HIS A 97 -4.97 7.56 1.02
N LEU A 98 -3.85 8.23 1.26
CA LEU A 98 -2.85 8.50 0.23
C LEU A 98 -2.23 7.19 -0.25
N TRP A 99 -1.76 6.34 0.67
CA TRP A 99 -1.15 5.06 0.30
C TRP A 99 -2.11 4.15 -0.43
N ARG A 100 -3.36 4.01 0.05
CA ARG A 100 -4.40 3.26 -0.66
C ARG A 100 -4.63 3.76 -2.08
N TYR A 101 -4.64 5.07 -2.28
CA TYR A 101 -4.75 5.65 -3.60
C TYR A 101 -3.53 5.29 -4.46
N LEU A 102 -2.31 5.48 -3.95
CA LEU A 102 -1.08 5.15 -4.68
C LEU A 102 -1.02 3.66 -5.04
N ASP A 103 -1.29 2.77 -4.09
CA ASP A 103 -1.35 1.32 -4.31
C ASP A 103 -2.36 0.98 -5.41
N SER A 104 -3.56 1.57 -5.37
CA SER A 104 -4.58 1.35 -6.40
C SER A 104 -4.11 1.79 -7.79
N THR A 105 -3.34 2.88 -7.89
CA THR A 105 -2.81 3.33 -9.18
C THR A 105 -1.70 2.43 -9.72
N GLN A 106 -0.90 1.81 -8.83
CA GLN A 106 0.10 0.82 -9.24
C GLN A 106 -0.56 -0.49 -9.66
N LEU A 107 -1.52 -0.99 -8.87
CA LEU A 107 -2.26 -2.22 -9.18
C LEU A 107 -3.06 -2.10 -10.49
N ALA A 108 -3.62 -0.92 -10.79
CA ALA A 108 -4.36 -0.67 -12.02
C ALA A 108 -3.51 -0.82 -13.31
N LYS A 109 -2.18 -0.89 -13.20
CA LYS A 109 -1.29 -1.16 -14.34
C LYS A 109 -1.36 -2.63 -14.79
N PHE A 110 -1.82 -3.52 -13.92
CA PHE A 110 -1.89 -4.95 -14.19
C PHE A 110 -3.30 -5.34 -14.60
N PRO A 111 -3.47 -6.16 -15.66
CA PRO A 111 -4.78 -6.58 -16.14
C PRO A 111 -5.39 -7.72 -15.31
N TYR A 112 -4.89 -7.97 -14.09
CA TYR A 112 -5.28 -9.07 -13.23
C TYR A 112 -5.73 -8.56 -11.87
N ASN A 113 -6.89 -9.01 -11.44
CA ASN A 113 -7.47 -8.78 -10.12
C ASN A 113 -8.56 -9.84 -9.86
N LYS A 114 -9.27 -9.72 -8.74
CA LYS A 114 -10.32 -10.66 -8.35
C LYS A 114 -11.50 -10.67 -9.33
N GLU A 115 -11.93 -9.50 -9.78
CA GLU A 115 -13.06 -9.34 -10.70
C GLU A 115 -12.78 -9.93 -12.08
N ILE A 116 -11.54 -9.83 -12.55
CA ILE A 116 -11.11 -10.49 -13.79
C ILE A 116 -11.07 -12.00 -13.60
N ALA A 117 -10.58 -12.51 -12.45
CA ALA A 117 -10.58 -13.95 -12.16
C ALA A 117 -12.01 -14.54 -12.17
N GLU A 118 -12.96 -13.86 -11.53
CA GLU A 118 -14.37 -14.26 -11.52
C GLU A 118 -14.95 -14.33 -12.94
N ARG A 119 -14.66 -13.33 -13.77
CA ARG A 119 -15.11 -13.30 -15.18
C ARG A 119 -14.51 -14.41 -16.00
N ASP A 120 -13.21 -14.66 -15.85
CA ASP A 120 -12.51 -15.72 -16.56
C ASP A 120 -13.09 -17.09 -16.21
N ILE A 121 -13.37 -17.33 -14.91
CA ILE A 121 -14.04 -18.55 -14.44
C ILE A 121 -15.43 -18.70 -15.07
N GLN A 122 -16.23 -17.63 -15.10
CA GLN A 122 -17.57 -17.64 -15.73
C GLN A 122 -17.50 -17.95 -17.24
N ASN A 123 -16.45 -17.50 -17.91
CA ASN A 123 -16.22 -17.76 -19.33
C ASN A 123 -15.58 -19.13 -19.61
N GLY A 124 -15.22 -19.91 -18.59
CA GLY A 124 -14.50 -21.17 -18.74
C GLY A 124 -13.01 -21.01 -19.07
N GLU A 125 -12.46 -19.79 -18.95
CA GLU A 125 -11.06 -19.45 -19.20
C GLU A 125 -10.21 -19.53 -17.91
N VAL A 126 -10.39 -20.60 -17.15
CA VAL A 126 -9.74 -20.76 -15.85
C VAL A 126 -8.22 -20.89 -16.03
N LYS A 127 -7.48 -19.91 -15.49
CA LYS A 127 -6.02 -19.85 -15.61
C LYS A 127 -5.36 -19.63 -14.25
N ILE A 128 -4.17 -20.19 -14.05
CA ILE A 128 -3.30 -19.86 -12.91
C ILE A 128 -2.17 -19.01 -13.45
N LEU A 129 -2.07 -17.77 -12.96
CA LEU A 129 -0.99 -16.86 -13.32
C LEU A 129 0.31 -17.36 -12.69
N SER A 130 1.34 -17.52 -13.51
CA SER A 130 2.65 -18.00 -13.06
C SER A 130 3.77 -17.02 -13.40
N ALA A 131 4.82 -17.09 -12.58
CA ALA A 131 6.06 -16.36 -12.77
C ALA A 131 7.26 -17.32 -12.73
N GLY A 132 8.36 -16.89 -13.33
CA GLY A 132 9.62 -17.62 -13.33
C GLY A 132 9.82 -18.50 -14.56
N LEU A 133 10.85 -19.35 -14.49
CA LEU A 133 11.23 -20.22 -15.60
C LEU A 133 10.32 -21.46 -15.64
N GLN A 134 9.53 -21.59 -16.71
CA GLN A 134 8.80 -22.82 -17.01
C GLN A 134 9.78 -23.90 -17.49
N LEU A 135 9.76 -25.08 -16.84
CA LEU A 135 10.57 -26.24 -17.20
C LEU A 135 9.95 -27.12 -18.28
N LEU A 136 8.66 -26.97 -18.52
CA LEU A 136 7.87 -27.74 -19.49
C LEU A 136 7.21 -26.76 -20.47
N SER A 137 6.98 -27.22 -21.70
CA SER A 137 6.24 -26.43 -22.68
C SER A 137 4.78 -26.26 -22.25
N ASP A 138 4.11 -25.22 -22.76
CA ASP A 138 2.70 -24.98 -22.46
C ASP A 138 1.82 -26.18 -22.88
N ASN A 139 2.10 -26.80 -24.03
CA ASN A 139 1.37 -27.99 -24.49
C ASN A 139 1.53 -29.19 -23.54
N ASP A 140 2.75 -29.39 -23.02
CA ASP A 140 3.03 -30.46 -22.06
C ASP A 140 2.27 -30.21 -20.75
N LEU A 141 2.31 -28.99 -20.22
CA LEU A 141 1.59 -28.62 -19.01
C LEU A 141 0.07 -28.71 -19.20
N ASP A 142 -0.45 -28.25 -20.34
CA ASP A 142 -1.87 -28.33 -20.70
C ASP A 142 -2.37 -29.77 -20.71
N SER A 143 -1.56 -30.72 -21.18
CA SER A 143 -1.92 -32.14 -21.20
C SER A 143 -2.23 -32.72 -19.81
N VAL A 144 -1.67 -32.12 -18.75
CA VAL A 144 -1.91 -32.50 -17.35
C VAL A 144 -2.96 -31.61 -16.72
N THR A 145 -2.86 -30.29 -16.89
CA THR A 145 -3.67 -29.30 -16.16
C THR A 145 -5.13 -29.30 -16.62
N ILE A 146 -5.42 -29.72 -17.86
CA ILE A 146 -6.79 -29.87 -18.36
C ILE A 146 -7.64 -30.83 -17.51
N LYS A 147 -7.02 -31.87 -16.93
CA LYS A 147 -7.67 -32.81 -15.98
C LYS A 147 -8.18 -32.11 -14.72
N TYR A 148 -7.53 -31.02 -14.33
CA TYR A 148 -7.84 -30.23 -13.13
C TYR A 148 -8.65 -28.97 -13.45
N GLY A 149 -8.99 -28.74 -14.73
CA GLY A 149 -9.89 -27.67 -15.16
C GLY A 149 -9.25 -26.28 -15.24
N PHE A 150 -7.93 -26.19 -15.46
CA PHE A 150 -7.26 -24.90 -15.68
C PHE A 150 -6.07 -25.03 -16.64
N LYS A 151 -5.49 -23.88 -17.01
CA LYS A 151 -4.18 -23.80 -17.69
C LYS A 151 -3.23 -22.86 -16.93
N TYR A 152 -1.92 -23.10 -17.00
CA TYR A 152 -0.96 -22.11 -16.54
C TYR A 152 -0.87 -20.95 -17.55
N PHE A 153 -0.77 -19.73 -17.05
CA PHE A 153 -0.59 -18.54 -17.87
C PHE A 153 0.62 -17.77 -17.37
N PRO A 154 1.80 -17.89 -18.03
CA PRO A 154 3.02 -17.22 -17.60
C PRO A 154 2.89 -15.71 -17.87
N VAL A 155 2.93 -14.90 -16.81
CA VAL A 155 2.76 -13.44 -16.89
C VAL A 155 4.00 -12.66 -16.48
N ALA A 156 4.99 -13.34 -15.90
CA ALA A 156 6.23 -12.72 -15.47
C ALA A 156 7.42 -13.68 -15.58
N GLY A 157 8.62 -13.12 -15.76
CA GLY A 157 9.88 -13.86 -15.71
C GLY A 157 10.36 -14.08 -14.27
N CYS A 158 11.68 -14.21 -14.08
CA CYS A 158 12.27 -14.40 -12.74
C CYS A 158 12.23 -13.15 -11.84
N ILE A 159 12.01 -11.97 -12.43
CA ILE A 159 11.92 -10.70 -11.71
C ILE A 159 10.46 -10.26 -11.78
N VAL A 160 9.82 -10.21 -10.62
CA VAL A 160 8.43 -9.77 -10.44
C VAL A 160 8.46 -8.60 -9.47
N ASP A 161 7.88 -7.47 -9.86
CA ASP A 161 7.73 -6.36 -8.91
C ASP A 161 6.62 -6.66 -7.89
N SER A 162 6.65 -5.99 -6.74
CA SER A 162 5.73 -6.29 -5.64
C SER A 162 4.25 -6.08 -5.99
N TYR A 163 3.93 -5.16 -6.90
CA TYR A 163 2.54 -4.93 -7.30
C TYR A 163 2.08 -5.94 -8.33
N GLN A 164 2.96 -6.39 -9.22
CA GLN A 164 2.68 -7.50 -10.12
C GLN A 164 2.42 -8.78 -9.33
N ASP A 165 3.26 -9.09 -8.35
CA ASP A 165 3.09 -10.24 -7.45
C ASP A 165 1.75 -10.14 -6.71
N LYS A 166 1.43 -8.97 -6.16
CA LYS A 166 0.15 -8.74 -5.49
C LYS A 166 -1.07 -8.92 -6.41
N ALA A 167 -1.00 -8.42 -7.64
CA ALA A 167 -2.07 -8.60 -8.63
C ALA A 167 -2.25 -10.09 -8.99
N MET A 168 -1.14 -10.83 -9.10
CA MET A 168 -1.17 -12.27 -9.34
C MET A 168 -1.76 -13.03 -8.15
N GLU A 169 -1.39 -12.69 -6.92
CA GLU A 169 -1.96 -13.28 -5.70
C GLU A 169 -3.47 -13.06 -5.61
N ASP A 170 -3.92 -11.82 -5.84
CA ASP A 170 -5.34 -11.46 -5.75
C ASP A 170 -6.15 -12.25 -6.79
N TYR A 171 -5.68 -12.31 -8.04
CA TYR A 171 -6.30 -13.12 -9.09
C TYR A 171 -6.30 -14.62 -8.74
N ASN A 172 -5.11 -15.18 -8.43
CA ASN A 172 -4.96 -16.62 -8.19
C ASN A 172 -5.71 -17.09 -6.95
N SER A 173 -5.90 -16.24 -5.94
CA SER A 173 -6.66 -16.59 -4.73
C SER A 173 -8.09 -17.01 -5.05
N VAL A 174 -8.75 -16.31 -5.97
CA VAL A 174 -10.11 -16.61 -6.44
C VAL A 174 -10.12 -17.91 -7.26
N VAL A 175 -9.15 -18.07 -8.17
CA VAL A 175 -9.02 -19.28 -8.98
C VAL A 175 -8.75 -20.51 -8.12
N TYR A 176 -7.89 -20.40 -7.11
CA TYR A 176 -7.61 -21.49 -6.20
C TYR A 176 -8.84 -21.90 -5.40
N GLU A 177 -9.62 -20.94 -4.90
CA GLU A 177 -10.87 -21.24 -4.20
C GLU A 177 -11.86 -21.98 -5.12
N TYR A 178 -11.97 -21.57 -6.37
CA TYR A 178 -12.78 -22.27 -7.38
C TYR A 178 -12.28 -23.69 -7.64
N LEU A 179 -10.97 -23.87 -7.86
CA LEU A 179 -10.37 -25.17 -8.14
C LEU A 179 -10.43 -26.12 -6.93
N ASP A 180 -10.39 -25.60 -5.71
CA ASP A 180 -10.59 -26.37 -4.48
C ASP A 180 -12.00 -26.96 -4.40
N LYS A 181 -13.02 -26.18 -4.80
CA LYS A 181 -14.40 -26.66 -4.88
C LYS A 181 -14.58 -27.69 -6.00
N LEU A 182 -13.91 -27.48 -7.14
CA LEU A 182 -14.01 -28.36 -8.30
C LEU A 182 -13.34 -29.72 -8.09
N ASN A 183 -12.12 -29.73 -7.54
CA ASN A 183 -11.27 -30.92 -7.51
C ASN A 183 -11.22 -31.60 -6.13
N GLY A 184 -11.76 -30.97 -5.09
CA GLY A 184 -11.77 -31.51 -3.73
C GLY A 184 -10.39 -31.49 -3.05
N GLN A 185 -10.26 -32.17 -1.92
CA GLN A 185 -8.99 -32.19 -1.18
C GLN A 185 -7.89 -32.95 -1.94
N HIS A 186 -6.63 -32.54 -1.76
CA HIS A 186 -5.42 -33.15 -2.33
C HIS A 186 -5.15 -32.99 -3.83
N TRP A 187 -5.94 -32.20 -4.56
CA TRP A 187 -5.75 -32.04 -5.99
C TRP A 187 -4.39 -31.42 -6.37
N ARG A 188 -3.82 -30.55 -5.52
CA ARG A 188 -2.51 -29.93 -5.76
C ARG A 188 -1.36 -30.94 -5.64
N GLU A 189 -1.45 -31.88 -4.71
CA GLU A 189 -0.51 -32.97 -4.53
C GLU A 189 -0.57 -33.94 -5.71
N ASN A 190 -1.79 -34.27 -6.16
CA ASN A 190 -2.00 -35.09 -7.35
C ASN A 190 -1.48 -34.40 -8.61
N LEU A 191 -1.76 -33.10 -8.79
CA LEU A 191 -1.22 -32.29 -9.88
C LEU A 191 0.31 -32.34 -9.90
N LYS A 192 0.95 -32.14 -8.74
CA LYS A 192 2.41 -32.18 -8.61
C LYS A 192 2.97 -33.56 -8.98
N ALA A 193 2.29 -34.64 -8.59
CA ALA A 193 2.67 -36.00 -8.96
C ALA A 193 2.52 -36.26 -10.47
N ASP A 194 1.45 -35.79 -11.07
CA ASP A 194 1.18 -35.92 -12.52
C ASP A 194 2.23 -35.14 -13.34
N ILE A 195 2.52 -33.88 -12.97
CA ILE A 195 3.57 -33.07 -13.61
C ILE A 195 4.94 -33.73 -13.48
N LYS A 196 5.28 -34.27 -12.30
CA LYS A 196 6.55 -34.98 -12.09
C LYS A 196 6.65 -36.21 -12.99
N THR A 197 5.57 -36.97 -13.10
CA THR A 197 5.50 -38.15 -13.97
C THR A 197 5.73 -37.78 -15.43
N LEU A 198 5.09 -36.71 -15.90
CA LEU A 198 5.29 -36.17 -17.24
C LEU A 198 6.75 -35.76 -17.48
N TYR A 199 7.33 -34.96 -16.59
CA TYR A 199 8.72 -34.51 -16.68
C TYR A 199 9.70 -35.68 -16.80
N LEU A 200 9.57 -36.70 -15.96
CA LEU A 200 10.41 -37.90 -16.02
C LEU A 200 10.22 -38.70 -17.32
N SER A 201 9.01 -38.71 -17.88
CA SER A 201 8.74 -39.41 -19.14
C SER A 201 9.39 -38.72 -20.34
N LEU A 202 9.45 -37.39 -20.34
CA LEU A 202 10.09 -36.60 -21.39
C LEU A 202 11.62 -36.72 -21.33
N GLY A 203 12.21 -36.71 -20.13
CA GLY A 203 13.64 -36.95 -19.94
C GLY A 203 14.11 -38.30 -20.50
N LYS A 204 13.34 -39.37 -20.28
CA LYS A 204 13.65 -40.71 -20.80
C LYS A 204 13.54 -40.84 -22.32
N LYS A 205 12.81 -39.96 -22.99
CA LYS A 205 12.71 -39.94 -24.47
C LYS A 205 13.91 -39.28 -25.13
N ASN A 206 14.60 -38.37 -24.44
CA ASN A 206 15.76 -37.66 -24.98
C ASN A 206 17.09 -38.43 -24.82
N GLU A 207 17.06 -39.57 -24.12
CA GLU A 207 18.22 -40.47 -23.91
C GLU A 207 18.20 -41.72 -24.83
N ARG A 208 17.20 -41.85 -25.70
CA ARG A 208 17.07 -42.92 -26.70
C ARG A 208 17.23 -42.37 -28.11
#